data_AF-A0A8H5ME98-F1
#
_entry.id   AF-A0A8H5ME98-F1
#
_cell.length_a   1.000
_cell.length_b   1.000
_cell.length_c   1.000
_cell.angle_alpha   90.00
_cell.angle_beta   90.00
_cell.angle_gamma   90.00
#
_symmetry.space_group_name_H-M   'P 1'
#
loop_
_entity.id
_entity.type
_entity.pdbx_description
1 polymer ?
#
loop_
_entity_poly.entity_id
_entity_poly.type
_entity_poly.pdbx_seq_one_letter_code
_entity_poly.pdbx_strand_id
1 'polypeptide(L)'
;MRASAVCFAILAAITQAVTFILLFIPGTLAVVPALPHTKTLTVPSIDFNGINPMKSASFHYARTDILKGNSNITTLKFIEPSQKWRQLILQAASSHTAPSWDPPAACGFACSYSFSYLAPALNCTELSKLDIWPSGSNTSDSRLGFPLHHHHATQDLSNSPRYYFYNSTVGISSDEPSLPNITFPTLDIIYIPYFNSMQTALFQNDPETTRKAWSPRGVHCTFENATYEATAEFLNNTQRLNTRVNKWHGPLSLGPLPNLVYAGMDSTNMTMASYSIVRSFSEILQGQMFYTPRLMQFNTSDTQALYTPLFNLTSYPANTPDLEEEANLVLTTFSPSPSFGEDLSTGLRSLLGNVTLAFVNEQMATTNVAATVTPNSTRYQYISWKLCLVYGIVFGLSFWISVYGLFCLQKNGTLAVFDVQHILEMTVESTRMQESVGNPKVGFALVNRPLLSVRTPR
;
A
#
# COMPACT_ATOMS: atom_id res chain seq x y z
N MET A 1 -49.02 -28.02 -57.65
CA MET A 1 -47.56 -28.29 -57.60
C MET A 1 -46.71 -27.12 -57.09
N ARG A 2 -47.03 -25.84 -57.35
CA ARG A 2 -46.20 -24.70 -56.90
C ARG A 2 -46.12 -24.48 -55.37
N ALA A 3 -47.16 -24.80 -54.60
CA ALA A 3 -47.17 -24.59 -53.14
C ALA A 3 -46.26 -25.57 -52.36
N SER A 4 -46.10 -26.81 -52.84
CA SER A 4 -45.25 -27.82 -52.20
C SER A 4 -43.76 -27.47 -52.28
N ALA A 5 -43.33 -26.88 -53.39
CA ALA A 5 -41.94 -26.45 -53.57
C ALA A 5 -41.58 -25.27 -52.64
N VAL A 6 -42.53 -24.35 -52.41
CA VAL A 6 -42.35 -23.22 -51.49
C VAL A 6 -42.22 -23.69 -50.04
N CYS A 7 -43.07 -24.61 -49.59
CA CYS A 7 -42.95 -25.19 -48.25
C CYS A 7 -41.61 -25.89 -48.04
N PHE A 8 -41.13 -26.65 -49.04
CA PHE A 8 -39.86 -27.35 -48.94
C PHE A 8 -38.67 -26.39 -48.88
N ALA A 9 -38.69 -25.31 -49.66
CA ALA A 9 -37.67 -24.26 -49.62
C ALA A 9 -37.63 -23.54 -48.25
N ILE A 10 -38.78 -23.28 -47.65
CA ILE A 10 -38.88 -22.67 -46.31
C ILE A 10 -38.33 -23.64 -45.25
N LEU A 11 -38.70 -24.92 -45.29
CA LEU A 11 -38.21 -25.91 -44.34
C LEU A 11 -36.68 -26.08 -44.44
N ALA A 12 -36.14 -26.10 -45.67
CA ALA A 12 -34.70 -26.14 -45.93
C ALA A 12 -33.99 -24.87 -45.42
N ALA A 13 -34.60 -23.70 -45.58
CA ALA A 13 -34.06 -22.45 -45.04
C ALA A 13 -34.04 -22.43 -43.51
N ILE A 14 -35.08 -22.98 -42.86
CA ILE A 14 -35.13 -23.09 -41.39
C ILE A 14 -34.08 -24.07 -40.87
N THR A 15 -33.93 -25.25 -41.47
CA THR A 15 -32.92 -26.23 -41.04
C THR A 15 -31.50 -25.69 -41.23
N GLN A 16 -31.24 -24.99 -42.34
CA GLN A 16 -29.98 -24.28 -42.54
C GLN A 16 -29.78 -23.15 -41.51
N ALA A 17 -30.80 -22.35 -41.22
CA ALA A 17 -30.72 -21.30 -40.20
C ALA A 17 -30.38 -21.86 -38.82
N VAL A 18 -30.98 -22.99 -38.41
CA VAL A 18 -30.66 -23.67 -37.14
C VAL A 18 -29.20 -24.11 -37.09
N THR A 19 -28.66 -24.64 -38.19
CA THR A 19 -27.23 -24.99 -38.25
C THR A 19 -26.29 -23.77 -38.17
N PHE A 20 -26.69 -22.62 -38.72
CA PHE A 20 -25.94 -21.37 -38.58
C PHE A 20 -25.89 -20.87 -37.13
N ILE A 21 -26.95 -21.05 -36.35
CA ILE A 21 -26.97 -20.65 -34.93
C ILE A 21 -25.90 -21.40 -34.15
N LEU A 22 -25.78 -22.71 -34.36
CA LEU A 22 -24.79 -23.55 -33.70
C LEU A 22 -23.35 -23.08 -34.01
N LEU A 23 -23.13 -22.50 -35.20
CA LEU A 23 -21.86 -21.89 -35.61
C LEU A 23 -21.59 -20.53 -34.93
N PHE A 24 -22.62 -19.74 -34.65
CA PHE A 24 -22.46 -18.41 -34.03
C PHE A 24 -22.42 -18.43 -32.49
N ILE A 25 -22.93 -19.49 -31.83
CA ILE A 25 -22.91 -19.61 -30.36
C ILE A 25 -21.49 -19.47 -29.77
N PRO A 26 -20.43 -20.15 -30.29
CA PRO A 26 -19.07 -19.96 -29.78
C PRO A 26 -18.58 -18.51 -29.88
N GLY A 27 -19.01 -17.76 -30.91
CA GLY A 27 -18.67 -16.34 -31.10
C GLY A 27 -19.35 -15.37 -30.12
N THR A 28 -20.30 -15.87 -29.32
CA THR A 28 -20.94 -15.09 -28.24
C THR A 28 -20.21 -15.21 -26.90
N LEU A 29 -19.25 -16.12 -26.79
CA LEU A 29 -18.41 -16.28 -25.60
C LEU A 29 -17.35 -15.17 -25.58
N ALA A 30 -17.31 -14.43 -24.49
CA ALA A 30 -16.16 -13.58 -24.17
C ALA A 30 -15.29 -14.27 -23.14
N VAL A 31 -13.98 -14.20 -23.36
CA VAL A 31 -12.99 -14.55 -22.34
C VAL A 31 -12.97 -13.39 -21.35
N VAL A 32 -13.54 -13.59 -20.17
CA VAL A 32 -13.50 -12.61 -19.08
C VAL A 32 -12.63 -13.15 -17.94
N PRO A 33 -11.95 -12.28 -17.18
CA PRO A 33 -11.32 -12.69 -15.94
C PRO A 33 -12.36 -13.37 -15.04
N ALA A 34 -11.96 -14.41 -14.32
CA ALA A 34 -12.83 -14.99 -13.31
C ALA A 34 -13.22 -13.94 -12.27
N LEU A 35 -14.47 -14.00 -11.80
CA LEU A 35 -14.97 -13.06 -10.81
C LEU A 35 -14.15 -13.17 -9.50
N PRO A 36 -13.84 -12.05 -8.84
CA PRO A 36 -13.20 -12.09 -7.54
C PRO A 36 -14.06 -12.87 -6.54
N HIS A 37 -13.42 -13.68 -5.70
CA HIS A 37 -14.11 -14.40 -4.63
C HIS A 37 -13.30 -14.29 -3.34
N THR A 38 -14.01 -14.33 -2.21
CA THR A 38 -13.37 -14.29 -0.90
C THR A 38 -12.82 -15.67 -0.56
N LYS A 39 -11.54 -15.71 -0.16
CA LYS A 39 -10.85 -16.93 0.27
C LYS A 39 -9.97 -16.61 1.47
N THR A 40 -9.95 -17.51 2.45
CA THR A 40 -9.01 -17.39 3.57
C THR A 40 -7.60 -17.69 3.08
N LEU A 41 -6.70 -16.73 3.23
CA LEU A 41 -5.29 -16.84 2.89
C LEU A 41 -4.42 -16.71 4.14
N THR A 42 -3.37 -17.51 4.21
CA THR A 42 -2.28 -17.30 5.16
C THR A 42 -1.33 -16.27 4.55
N VAL A 43 -1.22 -15.11 5.19
CA VAL A 43 -0.41 -13.97 4.75
C VAL A 43 0.69 -13.69 5.77
N PRO A 44 1.86 -13.17 5.34
CA PRO A 44 2.89 -12.74 6.28
C PRO A 44 2.35 -11.58 7.12
N SER A 45 2.74 -11.56 8.40
CA SER A 45 2.30 -10.57 9.37
C SER A 45 3.45 -10.21 10.32
N ILE A 46 3.18 -9.23 11.17
CA ILE A 46 4.15 -8.73 12.15
C ILE A 46 3.62 -9.06 13.54
N ASP A 47 4.46 -9.74 14.32
CA ASP A 47 4.27 -9.88 15.76
C ASP A 47 5.60 -9.57 16.47
N PHE A 48 5.71 -8.35 17.01
CA PHE A 48 6.90 -7.92 17.74
C PHE A 48 7.10 -8.67 19.06
N ASN A 49 6.07 -9.32 19.62
CA ASN A 49 6.23 -10.15 20.82
C ASN A 49 6.97 -11.47 20.51
N GLY A 50 6.84 -11.99 19.28
CA GLY A 50 7.50 -13.22 18.86
C GLY A 50 8.99 -13.09 18.55
N ILE A 51 9.53 -11.87 18.53
CA ILE A 51 10.92 -11.61 18.10
C ILE A 51 11.87 -11.75 19.27
N ASN A 52 12.95 -12.53 19.07
CA ASN A 52 14.06 -12.54 20.01
C ASN A 52 14.67 -11.13 20.12
N PRO A 53 14.75 -10.52 21.32
CA PRO A 53 15.28 -9.17 21.52
C PRO A 53 16.68 -8.95 20.93
N MET A 54 17.51 -10.00 20.87
CA MET A 54 18.87 -9.94 20.29
C MET A 54 18.85 -9.69 18.78
N LYS A 55 17.73 -9.95 18.09
CA LYS A 55 17.58 -9.64 16.66
C LYS A 55 17.29 -8.15 16.45
N SER A 56 16.57 -7.51 17.37
CA SER A 56 16.15 -6.11 17.23
C SER A 56 17.16 -5.14 17.84
N ALA A 57 17.82 -5.49 18.94
CA ALA A 57 18.67 -4.59 19.71
C ALA A 57 19.94 -5.29 20.20
N SER A 58 20.98 -4.50 20.46
CA SER A 58 22.05 -4.88 21.38
C SER A 58 21.70 -4.41 22.79
N PHE A 59 21.96 -5.26 23.78
CA PHE A 59 21.69 -4.94 25.17
C PHE A 59 22.77 -5.49 26.10
N HIS A 60 22.88 -4.86 27.27
CA HIS A 60 23.72 -5.32 28.37
C HIS A 60 22.84 -5.86 29.50
N TYR A 61 23.19 -7.00 30.07
CA TYR A 61 22.55 -7.48 31.29
C TYR A 61 23.01 -6.60 32.46
N ALA A 62 22.11 -5.77 32.97
CA ALA A 62 22.33 -5.02 34.19
C ALA A 62 21.69 -5.78 35.35
N ARG A 63 22.50 -6.17 36.33
CA ARG A 63 21.99 -6.57 37.64
C ARG A 63 21.72 -5.29 38.41
N THR A 64 20.46 -4.93 38.55
CA THR A 64 20.03 -3.80 39.37
C THR A 64 19.66 -4.34 40.74
N ASP A 65 20.46 -4.01 41.75
CA ASP A 65 20.10 -4.25 43.15
C ASP A 65 19.03 -3.22 43.54
N ILE A 66 17.78 -3.47 43.14
CA ILE A 66 16.66 -2.62 43.53
C ILE A 66 16.40 -2.87 45.02
N LEU A 67 17.05 -2.05 45.85
CA LEU A 67 16.76 -1.72 47.25
C LEU A 67 15.91 -2.75 48.03
N LYS A 68 16.59 -3.51 48.91
CA LYS A 68 16.07 -4.12 50.15
C LYS A 68 15.05 -5.27 50.07
N GLY A 69 14.90 -5.95 48.94
CA GLY A 69 14.19 -7.24 48.86
C GLY A 69 15.01 -8.25 48.06
N ASN A 70 15.25 -9.44 48.62
CA ASN A 70 16.19 -10.49 48.19
C ASN A 70 16.03 -11.09 46.76
N SER A 71 15.35 -10.43 45.82
CA SER A 71 15.17 -10.91 44.45
C SER A 71 16.18 -10.27 43.51
N ASN A 72 17.10 -11.08 42.97
CA ASN A 72 17.99 -10.69 41.87
C ASN A 72 17.16 -10.52 40.59
N ILE A 73 16.64 -9.32 40.33
CA ILE A 73 15.93 -9.02 39.08
C ILE A 73 16.97 -8.73 37.99
N THR A 74 16.97 -9.53 36.92
CA THR A 74 17.78 -9.26 35.74
C THR A 74 17.06 -8.26 34.85
N THR A 75 17.72 -7.13 34.61
CA THR A 75 17.23 -6.09 33.69
C THR A 75 18.08 -6.05 32.43
N LEU A 76 17.44 -5.83 31.28
CA LEU A 76 18.08 -5.64 30.00
C LEU A 76 18.23 -4.14 29.76
N LYS A 77 19.49 -3.69 29.65
CA LYS A 77 19.80 -2.30 29.29
C LYS A 77 19.95 -2.19 27.78
N PHE A 78 19.03 -1.50 27.12
CA PHE A 78 19.13 -1.18 25.69
C PHE A 78 20.38 -0.32 25.42
N ILE A 79 21.17 -0.67 24.40
CA ILE A 79 22.36 0.09 23.99
C ILE A 79 22.09 0.77 22.66
N GLU A 80 21.83 -0.01 21.61
CA GLU A 80 21.55 0.49 20.27
C GLU A 80 20.69 -0.50 19.46
N PRO A 81 20.01 -0.03 18.40
CA PRO A 81 19.36 -0.90 17.44
C PRO A 81 20.36 -1.81 16.72
N SER A 82 19.95 -3.05 16.43
CA SER A 82 20.78 -3.95 15.62
C SER A 82 21.05 -3.35 14.23
N GLN A 83 22.22 -3.64 13.66
CA GLN A 83 22.59 -3.11 12.34
C GLN A 83 21.56 -3.45 11.26
N LYS A 84 21.00 -4.67 11.29
CA LYS A 84 19.98 -5.12 10.36
C LYS A 84 18.71 -4.28 10.46
N TRP A 85 18.23 -4.00 11.68
CA TRP A 85 17.02 -3.20 11.89
C TRP A 85 17.24 -1.75 11.45
N ARG A 86 18.40 -1.18 11.78
CA ARG A 86 18.78 0.17 11.35
C ARG A 86 18.77 0.32 9.83
N GLN A 87 19.34 -0.65 9.12
CA GLN A 87 19.36 -0.67 7.65
C GLN A 87 17.96 -0.82 7.07
N LEU A 88 17.14 -1.73 7.59
CA LEU A 88 15.76 -1.93 7.13
C LEU A 88 14.91 -0.66 7.34
N ILE A 89 15.05 -0.02 8.51
CA ILE A 89 14.33 1.21 8.85
C ILE A 89 14.79 2.37 7.95
N LEU A 90 16.10 2.52 7.73
CA LEU A 90 16.63 3.53 6.82
C LEU A 90 16.13 3.33 5.39
N GLN A 91 16.16 2.09 4.90
CA GLN A 91 15.65 1.77 3.56
C GLN A 91 14.15 2.09 3.44
N ALA A 92 13.34 1.68 4.41
CA ALA A 92 11.91 1.96 4.41
C ALA A 92 11.59 3.46 4.56
N ALA A 93 12.34 4.18 5.40
CA ALA A 93 12.17 5.62 5.60
C ALA A 93 12.64 6.45 4.39
N SER A 94 13.47 5.89 3.50
CA SER A 94 13.91 6.56 2.28
C SER A 94 12.89 6.46 1.12
N SER A 95 11.85 5.62 1.27
CA SER A 95 10.83 5.39 0.26
C SER A 95 9.47 5.96 0.66
N HIS A 96 8.72 6.43 -0.33
CA HIS A 96 7.32 6.84 -0.16
C HIS A 96 6.36 5.64 -0.04
N THR A 97 6.82 4.45 -0.44
CA THR A 97 6.09 3.18 -0.32
C THR A 97 6.84 2.22 0.59
N ALA A 98 6.10 1.47 1.39
CA ALA A 98 6.67 0.37 2.16
C ALA A 98 7.34 -0.67 1.22
N PRO A 99 8.41 -1.35 1.67
CA PRO A 99 9.02 -2.43 0.91
C PRO A 99 8.00 -3.53 0.54
N SER A 100 8.07 -4.00 -0.70
CA SER A 100 7.20 -5.06 -1.18
C SER A 100 7.64 -6.44 -0.68
N TRP A 101 6.70 -7.39 -0.62
CA TRP A 101 6.95 -8.82 -0.41
C TRP A 101 6.29 -9.67 -1.50
N ASP A 102 6.72 -10.93 -1.57
CA ASP A 102 6.13 -11.90 -2.49
C ASP A 102 4.64 -12.12 -2.18
N PRO A 103 3.76 -12.10 -3.21
CA PRO A 103 2.36 -12.39 -3.01
C PRO A 103 2.17 -13.83 -2.48
N PRO A 104 1.18 -14.06 -1.61
CA PRO A 104 0.76 -15.42 -1.25
C PRO A 104 0.52 -16.26 -2.51
N ALA A 105 0.98 -17.51 -2.52
CA ALA A 105 0.89 -18.39 -3.69
C ALA A 105 -0.55 -18.57 -4.24
N ALA A 106 -1.57 -18.31 -3.42
CA ALA A 106 -2.98 -18.40 -3.78
C ALA A 106 -3.58 -17.10 -4.37
N CYS A 107 -2.82 -16.01 -4.51
CA CYS A 107 -3.32 -14.73 -5.02
C CYS A 107 -3.70 -14.71 -6.51
N GLY A 108 -3.27 -15.70 -7.30
CA GLY A 108 -3.63 -15.76 -8.72
C GLY A 108 -3.10 -14.54 -9.49
N PHE A 109 -3.99 -13.83 -10.21
CA PHE A 109 -3.64 -12.64 -10.99
C PHE A 109 -3.71 -11.34 -10.16
N ALA A 110 -4.68 -11.27 -9.25
CA ALA A 110 -4.85 -10.13 -8.36
C ALA A 110 -5.41 -10.59 -7.02
N CYS A 111 -4.97 -9.97 -5.93
CA CYS A 111 -5.58 -10.18 -4.63
C CYS A 111 -5.51 -8.94 -3.77
N SER A 112 -6.50 -8.76 -2.91
CA SER A 112 -6.50 -7.74 -1.88
C SER A 112 -6.84 -8.33 -0.53
N TYR A 113 -6.09 -7.94 0.50
CA TYR A 113 -6.36 -8.33 1.87
C TYR A 113 -5.95 -7.25 2.84
N SER A 114 -6.55 -7.29 4.03
CA SER A 114 -6.16 -6.46 5.16
C SER A 114 -5.79 -7.32 6.37
N PHE A 115 -4.83 -6.86 7.16
CA PHE A 115 -4.48 -7.45 8.44
C PHE A 115 -4.15 -6.36 9.44
N SER A 116 -4.20 -6.71 10.73
CA SER A 116 -3.86 -5.79 11.81
C SER A 116 -2.66 -6.29 12.59
N TYR A 117 -1.84 -5.36 13.06
CA TYR A 117 -0.67 -5.66 13.89
C TYR A 117 -0.43 -4.51 14.87
N LEU A 118 0.25 -4.82 15.98
CA LEU A 118 0.56 -3.85 17.03
C LEU A 118 1.99 -3.31 16.81
N ALA A 119 2.18 -1.99 16.82
CA ALA A 119 3.46 -1.35 16.56
C ALA A 119 3.54 0.05 17.19
N PRO A 120 4.75 0.63 17.34
CA PRO A 120 4.87 2.05 17.70
C PRO A 120 4.33 2.96 16.59
N ALA A 121 3.63 4.01 16.98
CA ALA A 121 3.06 5.04 16.11
C ALA A 121 3.39 6.44 16.64
N LEU A 122 3.26 7.45 15.79
CA LEU A 122 3.49 8.85 16.15
C LEU A 122 2.16 9.59 16.29
N ASN A 123 1.90 10.11 17.49
CA ASN A 123 0.81 11.04 17.69
C ASN A 123 1.35 12.48 17.68
N CYS A 124 1.14 13.16 16.57
CA CYS A 124 1.72 14.46 16.27
C CYS A 124 0.70 15.60 16.40
N THR A 125 1.14 16.70 17.00
CA THR A 125 0.47 17.99 17.05
C THR A 125 1.31 19.02 16.32
N GLU A 126 0.70 19.78 15.40
CA GLU A 126 1.38 20.87 14.68
C GLU A 126 1.77 21.99 15.67
N LEU A 127 2.97 22.53 15.47
CA LEU A 127 3.51 23.68 16.19
C LEU A 127 3.42 24.91 15.28
N SER A 128 2.79 25.95 15.79
CA SER A 128 2.68 27.25 15.13
C SER A 128 3.94 28.11 15.35
N LYS A 129 4.01 29.24 14.65
CA LYS A 129 5.05 30.25 14.87
C LYS A 129 5.14 30.69 16.33
N LEU A 130 4.01 30.79 17.05
CA LEU A 130 3.97 31.22 18.45
C LEU A 130 4.51 30.14 19.39
N ASP A 131 4.36 28.86 19.06
CA ASP A 131 4.91 27.76 19.87
C ASP A 131 6.44 27.66 19.73
N ILE A 132 6.96 28.07 18.57
CA ILE A 132 8.38 28.03 18.22
C ILE A 132 9.11 29.30 18.68
N TRP A 133 8.48 30.46 18.48
CA TRP A 133 8.96 31.79 18.86
C TRP A 133 7.88 32.51 19.69
N PRO A 134 7.77 32.22 21.00
CA PRO A 134 6.73 32.78 21.87
C PRO A 134 6.77 34.31 21.93
N SER A 135 7.97 34.90 21.95
CA SER A 135 8.17 36.35 21.91
C SER A 135 7.96 36.97 20.51
N GLY A 136 7.56 36.16 19.52
CA GLY A 136 7.58 36.53 18.10
C GLY A 136 8.99 36.66 17.52
N SER A 137 10.02 36.34 18.31
CA SER A 137 11.42 36.46 17.93
C SER A 137 12.29 35.34 18.50
N ASN A 138 13.51 35.23 17.99
CA ASN A 138 14.51 34.28 18.47
C ASN A 138 15.16 34.76 19.77
N THR A 139 14.46 34.58 20.88
CA THR A 139 14.96 34.82 22.25
C THR A 139 15.37 33.49 22.91
N SER A 140 15.89 33.51 24.13
CA SER A 140 16.35 32.30 24.84
C SER A 140 15.27 31.25 25.12
N ASP A 141 14.00 31.61 24.95
CA ASP A 141 12.82 30.75 25.02
C ASP A 141 12.47 30.06 23.69
N SER A 142 13.20 30.37 22.61
CA SER A 142 12.91 29.86 21.27
C SER A 142 13.40 28.44 21.05
N ARG A 143 12.55 27.61 20.44
CA ARG A 143 12.89 26.20 20.14
C ARG A 143 13.74 26.04 18.88
N LEU A 144 13.62 26.98 17.94
CA LEU A 144 14.50 27.08 16.77
C LEU A 144 15.47 28.24 16.98
N GLY A 145 16.71 27.90 17.32
CA GLY A 145 17.81 28.85 17.42
C GLY A 145 18.09 29.44 16.05
N PHE A 146 17.65 30.67 15.83
CA PHE A 146 18.23 31.50 14.78
C PHE A 146 19.66 31.86 15.18
N PRO A 147 20.57 32.12 14.24
CA PRO A 147 21.75 32.87 14.59
C PRO A 147 21.31 34.23 15.13
N LEU A 148 21.35 34.41 16.46
CA LEU A 148 21.67 35.71 17.02
C LEU A 148 23.08 35.97 16.53
N HIS A 149 23.26 36.93 15.62
CA HIS A 149 24.57 37.44 15.25
C HIS A 149 25.38 37.63 16.54
N HIS A 150 26.29 36.71 16.84
CA HIS A 150 27.27 36.92 17.88
C HIS A 150 28.22 37.94 17.28
N HIS A 151 27.97 39.21 17.60
CA HIS A 151 28.69 40.36 17.10
C HIS A 151 30.15 40.43 17.57
N HIS A 152 30.75 39.29 17.97
CA HIS A 152 32.19 39.19 18.14
C HIS A 152 32.83 39.07 16.77
N ALA A 153 33.10 40.23 16.18
CA ALA A 153 33.89 40.45 14.97
C ALA A 153 35.36 40.05 15.19
N THR A 154 35.62 38.84 15.67
CA THR A 154 36.93 38.22 15.54
C THR A 154 36.97 37.58 14.15
N GLN A 155 37.98 37.93 13.35
CA GLN A 155 38.20 37.56 11.93
C GLN A 155 38.26 36.05 11.62
N ASP A 156 37.86 35.18 12.55
CA ASP A 156 37.88 33.76 12.33
C ASP A 156 36.79 33.35 11.32
N LEU A 157 37.21 32.77 10.21
CA LEU A 157 36.30 32.23 9.18
C LEU A 157 35.35 31.17 9.76
N SER A 158 35.70 30.56 10.90
CA SER A 158 34.87 29.61 11.64
C SER A 158 33.55 30.22 12.17
N ASN A 159 33.49 31.55 12.36
CA ASN A 159 32.34 32.28 12.94
C ASN A 159 31.36 32.85 11.90
N SER A 160 31.34 32.31 10.68
CA SER A 160 30.35 32.73 9.67
C SER A 160 28.91 32.48 10.16
N PRO A 161 27.97 33.42 9.95
CA PRO A 161 26.59 33.25 10.42
C PRO A 161 25.94 32.03 9.77
N ARG A 162 25.34 31.16 10.59
CA ARG A 162 24.66 29.93 10.17
C ARG A 162 23.16 30.10 10.31
N TYR A 163 22.43 30.03 9.20
CA TYR A 163 20.98 30.18 9.18
C TYR A 163 20.33 28.80 9.29
N TYR A 164 19.92 28.43 10.49
CA TYR A 164 19.20 27.18 10.73
C TYR A 164 17.78 27.27 10.17
N PHE A 165 17.41 26.27 9.36
CA PHE A 165 16.07 26.18 8.79
C PHE A 165 15.41 24.82 8.98
N TYR A 166 16.12 23.90 9.61
CA TYR A 166 15.61 22.63 10.10
C TYR A 166 16.30 22.32 11.42
N ASN A 167 15.53 21.92 12.42
CA ASN A 167 16.03 21.39 13.67
C ASN A 167 15.08 20.30 14.15
N SER A 168 15.64 19.15 14.49
CA SER A 168 14.91 18.00 15.00
C SER A 168 15.57 17.50 16.27
N THR A 169 14.78 17.44 17.33
CA THR A 169 15.24 17.03 18.65
C THR A 169 14.43 15.85 19.15
N VAL A 170 15.13 14.89 19.72
CA VAL A 170 14.54 13.69 20.31
C VAL A 170 14.63 13.84 21.80
N GLY A 171 13.48 13.88 22.43
CA GLY A 171 13.33 14.06 23.86
C GLY A 171 12.88 12.79 24.54
N ILE A 172 13.05 12.79 25.85
CA ILE A 172 12.35 11.88 26.74
C ILE A 172 11.58 12.76 27.71
N SER A 173 10.26 12.80 27.61
CA SER A 173 9.41 13.53 28.55
C SER A 173 8.96 12.63 29.69
N SER A 174 8.83 13.21 30.89
CA SER A 174 8.22 12.59 32.07
C SER A 174 7.02 13.45 32.43
N ASP A 175 6.00 13.43 31.58
CA ASP A 175 4.86 14.35 31.67
C ASP A 175 3.84 13.95 32.76
N GLU A 176 4.01 12.79 33.41
CA GLU A 176 3.10 12.33 34.46
C GLU A 176 3.66 12.61 35.87
N PRO A 177 3.18 13.64 36.58
CA PRO A 177 3.61 13.94 37.96
C PRO A 177 3.25 12.82 38.95
N SER A 178 2.27 11.98 38.60
CA SER A 178 1.85 10.77 39.34
C SER A 178 2.88 9.64 39.27
N LEU A 179 3.69 9.57 38.21
CA LEU A 179 4.60 8.46 37.90
C LEU A 179 5.96 9.02 37.42
N PRO A 180 6.79 9.58 38.32
CA PRO A 180 8.05 10.28 37.98
C PRO A 180 9.13 9.38 37.32
N ASN A 181 8.80 8.11 37.09
CA ASN A 181 9.69 7.10 36.55
C ASN A 181 9.30 6.64 35.14
N ILE A 182 8.17 7.08 34.58
CA ILE A 182 7.79 6.67 33.22
C ILE A 182 8.27 7.73 32.23
N THR A 183 9.17 7.29 31.38
CA THR A 183 9.73 8.08 30.29
C THR A 183 8.98 7.81 28.98
N PHE A 184 8.60 8.87 28.27
CA PHE A 184 7.97 8.80 26.95
C PHE A 184 8.89 9.41 25.89
N PRO A 185 9.18 8.71 24.78
CA PRO A 185 9.98 9.31 23.73
C PRO A 185 9.15 10.34 22.98
N THR A 186 9.76 11.49 22.71
CA THR A 186 9.17 12.57 21.92
C THR A 186 10.08 12.93 20.75
N LEU A 187 9.47 13.37 19.66
CA LEU A 187 10.15 13.85 18.46
C LEU A 187 9.59 15.23 18.11
N ASP A 188 10.43 16.24 18.24
CA ASP A 188 10.13 17.60 17.83
C ASP A 188 10.85 17.90 16.52
N ILE A 189 10.12 18.31 15.49
CA ILE A 189 10.70 18.77 14.22
C ILE A 189 10.22 20.18 13.95
N ILE A 190 11.17 21.10 13.78
CA ILE A 190 10.90 22.50 13.49
C ILE A 190 11.64 22.88 12.22
N TYR A 191 10.96 23.59 11.32
CA TYR A 191 11.51 23.95 10.03
C TYR A 191 10.94 25.27 9.50
N ILE A 192 11.61 25.82 8.49
CA ILE A 192 11.14 26.99 7.76
C ILE A 192 10.62 26.53 6.40
N PRO A 193 9.29 26.59 6.16
CA PRO A 193 8.73 26.20 4.88
C PRO A 193 9.22 27.17 3.78
N TYR A 194 9.54 26.62 2.61
CA TYR A 194 9.99 27.38 1.43
C TYR A 194 11.22 28.26 1.69
N PHE A 195 12.14 27.80 2.54
CA PHE A 195 13.41 28.48 2.77
C PHE A 195 14.15 28.69 1.45
N ASN A 196 14.69 29.88 1.24
CA ASN A 196 15.37 30.30 0.00
C ASN A 196 16.70 30.97 0.34
N SER A 197 17.82 30.46 -0.21
CA SER A 197 19.15 30.98 0.09
C SER A 197 19.37 32.43 -0.37
N MET A 198 18.82 32.85 -1.51
CA MET A 198 18.98 34.22 -2.04
C MET A 198 18.31 35.26 -1.14
N GLN A 199 17.14 34.91 -0.59
CA GLN A 199 16.49 35.74 0.40
C GLN A 199 17.42 35.98 1.61
N THR A 200 18.10 34.95 2.11
CA THR A 200 19.02 35.10 3.25
C THR A 200 20.20 36.04 2.97
N ALA A 201 20.68 36.13 1.71
CA ALA A 201 21.76 37.03 1.34
C ALA A 201 21.32 38.50 1.35
N LEU A 202 20.12 38.79 0.83
CA LEU A 202 19.53 40.14 0.87
C LEU A 202 19.26 40.63 2.30
N PHE A 203 19.03 39.68 3.20
CA PHE A 203 18.61 39.91 4.58
C PHE A 203 19.75 40.17 5.56
N GLN A 204 21.02 40.10 5.15
CA GLN A 204 22.14 40.48 6.02
C GLN A 204 22.08 41.94 6.49
N ASN A 205 21.40 42.81 5.74
CA ASN A 205 21.35 44.24 6.04
C ASN A 205 20.20 44.64 6.99
N ASP A 206 19.18 43.79 7.18
CA ASP A 206 18.04 44.05 8.06
C ASP A 206 17.45 42.74 8.65
N PRO A 207 17.96 42.28 9.80
CA PRO A 207 17.53 41.03 10.41
C PRO A 207 16.10 41.10 10.99
N GLU A 208 15.54 42.28 11.22
CA GLU A 208 14.19 42.41 11.80
C GLU A 208 13.10 42.16 10.76
N THR A 209 13.26 42.67 9.53
CA THR A 209 12.32 42.37 8.44
C THR A 209 12.35 40.90 8.06
N THR A 210 13.53 40.26 8.07
CA THR A 210 13.67 38.81 7.83
C THR A 210 12.86 37.98 8.81
N ARG A 211 12.91 38.32 10.10
CA ARG A 211 12.21 37.61 11.17
C ARG A 211 10.69 37.69 11.01
N LYS A 212 10.18 38.83 10.51
CA LYS A 212 8.75 38.99 10.20
C LYS A 212 8.36 38.20 8.95
N ALA A 213 9.23 38.13 7.96
CA ALA A 213 8.99 37.40 6.70
C ALA A 213 8.92 35.88 6.89
N TRP A 214 9.67 35.32 7.85
CA TRP A 214 9.67 33.87 8.07
C TRP A 214 8.53 33.43 8.98
N SER A 215 7.89 32.33 8.59
CA SER A 215 6.83 31.68 9.35
C SER A 215 7.25 30.25 9.67
N PRO A 216 8.07 30.03 10.72
CA PRO A 216 8.49 28.69 11.08
C PRO A 216 7.26 27.85 11.41
N ARG A 217 7.34 26.57 11.04
CA ARG A 217 6.34 25.55 11.35
C ARG A 217 7.06 24.40 12.03
N GLY A 218 6.32 23.59 12.76
CA GLY A 218 6.89 22.39 13.33
C GLY A 218 5.83 21.40 13.71
N VAL A 219 6.27 20.31 14.29
CA VAL A 219 5.43 19.24 14.81
C VAL A 219 6.09 18.72 16.08
N HIS A 220 5.27 18.54 17.12
CA HIS A 220 5.60 17.78 18.31
C HIS A 220 4.92 16.42 18.22
N CYS A 221 5.68 15.33 18.22
CA CYS A 221 5.13 13.98 18.23
C CYS A 221 5.50 13.24 19.51
N THR A 222 4.53 12.53 20.05
CA THR A 222 4.75 11.50 21.08
C THR A 222 4.69 10.13 20.43
N PHE A 223 5.58 9.23 20.85
CA PHE A 223 5.52 7.84 20.42
C PHE A 223 4.51 7.08 21.29
N GLU A 224 3.52 6.49 20.65
CA GLU A 224 2.45 5.74 21.29
C GLU A 224 2.42 4.29 20.77
N ASN A 225 1.84 3.39 21.55
CA ASN A 225 1.53 2.05 21.08
C ASN A 225 0.21 2.07 20.31
N ALA A 226 0.16 1.52 19.10
CA ALA A 226 -1.04 1.53 18.28
C ALA A 226 -1.22 0.24 17.48
N THR A 227 -2.48 -0.14 17.24
CA THR A 227 -2.81 -1.16 16.26
C THR A 227 -2.93 -0.50 14.89
N TYR A 228 -2.08 -0.94 13.97
CA TYR A 228 -2.17 -0.61 12.55
C TYR A 228 -3.12 -1.56 11.83
N GLU A 229 -3.80 -1.05 10.82
CA GLU A 229 -4.43 -1.82 9.76
C GLU A 229 -3.60 -1.61 8.49
N ALA A 230 -3.05 -2.70 7.96
CA ALA A 230 -2.36 -2.72 6.68
C ALA A 230 -3.26 -3.35 5.62
N THR A 231 -3.30 -2.72 4.45
CA THR A 231 -3.96 -3.25 3.26
C THR A 231 -2.91 -3.50 2.19
N ALA A 232 -2.89 -4.71 1.63
CA ALA A 232 -2.04 -5.07 0.53
C ALA A 232 -2.91 -5.40 -0.69
N GLU A 233 -2.62 -4.73 -1.81
CA GLU A 233 -3.25 -4.99 -3.11
C GLU A 233 -2.17 -5.45 -4.07
N PHE A 234 -2.34 -6.63 -4.63
CA PHE A 234 -1.50 -7.17 -5.69
C PHE A 234 -2.28 -7.14 -6.99
N LEU A 235 -1.71 -6.49 -8.00
CA LEU A 235 -2.28 -6.45 -9.35
C LEU A 235 -1.13 -6.57 -10.35
N ASN A 236 -1.13 -7.63 -11.16
CA ASN A 236 -0.16 -7.80 -12.25
C ASN A 236 1.31 -7.65 -11.79
N ASN A 237 1.70 -8.36 -10.73
CA ASN A 237 3.02 -8.29 -10.09
C ASN A 237 3.41 -6.93 -9.49
N THR A 238 2.51 -5.95 -9.50
CA THR A 238 2.69 -4.71 -8.73
C THR A 238 1.98 -4.84 -7.40
N GLN A 239 2.62 -4.36 -6.35
CA GLN A 239 2.06 -4.35 -5.00
C GLN A 239 1.83 -2.91 -4.58
N ARG A 240 0.61 -2.61 -4.13
CA ARG A 240 0.28 -1.36 -3.46
C ARG A 240 0.04 -1.65 -2.00
N LEU A 241 0.78 -0.95 -1.15
CA LEU A 241 0.73 -1.07 0.28
C LEU A 241 0.20 0.23 0.87
N ASN A 242 -0.68 0.10 1.85
CA ASN A 242 -1.16 1.22 2.62
C ASN A 242 -1.29 0.80 4.08
N THR A 243 -0.96 1.71 4.99
CA THR A 243 -1.10 1.51 6.42
C THR A 243 -1.86 2.67 7.04
N ARG A 244 -2.64 2.38 8.06
CA ARG A 244 -3.27 3.40 8.90
C ARG A 244 -3.34 2.93 10.34
N VAL A 245 -3.28 3.89 11.26
CA VAL A 245 -3.56 3.60 12.67
C VAL A 245 -5.06 3.34 12.82
N ASN A 246 -5.42 2.16 13.32
CA ASN A 246 -6.80 1.76 13.59
C ASN A 246 -7.19 2.10 15.04
N LYS A 247 -6.29 1.83 16.00
CA LYS A 247 -6.55 2.06 17.43
C LYS A 247 -5.28 2.47 18.18
N TRP A 248 -5.40 3.51 19.02
CA TRP A 248 -4.34 3.92 19.96
C TRP A 248 -4.50 3.17 21.29
N HIS A 249 -3.37 2.74 21.87
CA HIS A 249 -3.30 2.05 23.17
C HIS A 249 -2.62 2.90 24.24
N GLY A 250 -2.33 4.17 23.93
CA GLY A 250 -1.66 5.10 24.83
C GLY A 250 -0.15 5.16 24.63
N PRO A 251 0.56 5.90 25.48
CA PRO A 251 1.96 6.22 25.28
C PRO A 251 2.85 4.97 25.35
N LEU A 252 3.90 4.95 24.53
CA LEU A 252 4.86 3.85 24.51
C LEU A 252 5.69 3.90 25.79
N SER A 253 5.33 3.08 26.78
CA SER A 253 6.07 2.98 28.03
C SER A 253 7.44 2.36 27.79
N LEU A 254 8.48 3.14 28.05
CA LEU A 254 9.87 2.74 27.94
C LEU A 254 10.40 2.01 29.19
N GLY A 255 9.56 1.81 30.21
CA GLY A 255 9.97 1.25 31.51
C GLY A 255 10.27 2.33 32.56
N PRO A 256 10.57 1.91 33.81
CA PRO A 256 10.72 2.79 34.97
C PRO A 256 12.05 3.59 34.98
N LEU A 257 12.98 3.23 34.11
CA LEU A 257 14.26 3.90 33.93
C LEU A 257 14.57 3.92 32.43
N PRO A 258 15.13 5.02 31.89
CA PRO A 258 15.47 5.09 30.48
C PRO A 258 16.40 3.94 30.13
N ASN A 259 15.97 3.13 29.15
CA ASN A 259 16.68 1.97 28.61
C ASN A 259 16.66 0.68 29.45
N LEU A 260 15.92 0.58 30.55
CA LEU A 260 15.85 -0.64 31.37
C LEU A 260 14.51 -1.36 31.20
N VAL A 261 14.57 -2.58 30.66
CA VAL A 261 13.41 -3.47 30.52
C VAL A 261 13.63 -4.70 31.40
N TYR A 262 12.60 -5.13 32.11
CA TYR A 262 12.67 -6.37 32.90
C TYR A 262 12.82 -7.58 31.98
N ALA A 263 13.80 -8.45 32.25
CA ALA A 263 13.95 -9.67 31.47
C ALA A 263 12.82 -10.67 31.79
N GLY A 264 12.29 -11.35 30.77
CA GLY A 264 11.36 -12.47 30.94
C GLY A 264 9.89 -12.08 31.13
N MET A 265 9.51 -10.81 30.96
CA MET A 265 8.10 -10.42 30.82
C MET A 265 7.62 -10.65 29.39
N ASP A 266 6.34 -10.98 29.21
CA ASP A 266 5.73 -11.22 27.89
C ASP A 266 5.90 -10.02 26.93
N SER A 267 5.94 -8.79 27.47
CA SER A 267 6.11 -7.56 26.69
C SER A 267 7.56 -7.20 26.37
N THR A 268 8.55 -7.88 26.97
CA THR A 268 9.98 -7.53 26.83
C THR A 268 10.41 -7.43 25.37
N ASN A 269 9.96 -8.39 24.57
CA ASN A 269 10.31 -8.52 23.16
C ASN A 269 9.76 -7.35 22.34
N MET A 270 8.47 -7.05 22.50
CA MET A 270 7.85 -5.93 21.81
C MET A 270 8.39 -4.59 22.28
N THR A 271 8.66 -4.42 23.57
CA THR A 271 9.28 -3.19 24.09
C THR A 271 10.65 -2.97 23.44
N MET A 272 11.51 -3.99 23.41
CA MET A 272 12.84 -3.88 22.77
C MET A 272 12.76 -3.62 21.27
N ALA A 273 11.84 -4.29 20.56
CA ALA A 273 11.57 -4.02 19.16
C ALA A 273 11.12 -2.57 18.93
N SER A 274 10.18 -2.10 19.74
CA SER A 274 9.66 -0.73 19.65
C SER A 274 10.75 0.29 19.92
N TYR A 275 11.60 0.08 20.93
CA TYR A 275 12.78 0.90 21.21
C TYR A 275 13.72 0.99 20.01
N SER A 276 14.04 -0.15 19.38
CA SER A 276 14.88 -0.16 18.18
C SER A 276 14.27 0.65 17.04
N ILE A 277 12.96 0.52 16.81
CA ILE A 277 12.23 1.28 15.77
C ILE A 277 12.26 2.77 16.08
N VAL A 278 11.84 3.15 17.28
CA VAL A 278 11.78 4.55 17.73
C VAL A 278 13.15 5.19 17.64
N ARG A 279 14.20 4.52 18.15
CA ARG A 279 15.56 5.05 18.16
C ARG A 279 16.11 5.22 16.74
N SER A 280 16.03 4.19 15.89
CA SER A 280 16.53 4.29 14.51
C SER A 280 15.73 5.30 13.67
N PHE A 281 14.41 5.33 13.81
CA PHE A 281 13.57 6.31 13.10
C PHE A 281 13.90 7.74 13.54
N SER A 282 14.07 7.94 14.85
CA SER A 282 14.45 9.23 15.42
C SER A 282 15.85 9.66 14.97
N GLU A 283 16.83 8.75 14.91
CA GLU A 283 18.19 9.04 14.43
C GLU A 283 18.23 9.49 12.95
N ILE A 284 17.27 9.06 12.13
CA ILE A 284 17.16 9.52 10.74
C ILE A 284 16.77 11.00 10.69
N LEU A 285 15.88 11.42 11.58
CA LEU A 285 15.30 12.76 11.56
C LEU A 285 16.08 13.74 12.44
N GLN A 286 16.60 13.29 13.58
CA GLN A 286 17.33 14.09 14.57
C GLN A 286 18.47 14.87 13.93
N GLY A 287 18.72 16.07 14.41
CA GLY A 287 19.82 16.91 13.95
C GLY A 287 19.32 18.20 13.34
N GLN A 288 20.23 18.90 12.66
CA GLN A 288 19.99 20.28 12.22
C GLN A 288 20.49 20.48 10.81
N MET A 289 19.85 21.40 10.10
CA MET A 289 20.32 21.85 8.79
C MET A 289 20.42 23.36 8.76
N PHE A 290 21.50 23.85 8.17
CA PHE A 290 21.79 25.28 8.12
C PHE A 290 22.47 25.69 6.82
N TYR A 291 22.25 26.94 6.45
CA TYR A 291 22.91 27.59 5.33
C TYR A 291 23.99 28.56 5.83
N THR A 292 25.15 28.57 5.17
CA THR A 292 26.26 29.48 5.47
C THR A 292 26.46 30.42 4.27
N PRO A 293 25.97 31.67 4.29
CA PRO A 293 25.97 32.53 3.10
C PRO A 293 27.36 32.82 2.55
N ARG A 294 28.35 32.99 3.43
CA ARG A 294 29.74 33.28 3.03
C ARG A 294 30.35 32.17 2.18
N LEU A 295 29.98 30.92 2.46
CA LEU A 295 30.45 29.75 1.72
C LEU A 295 29.46 29.30 0.64
N MET A 296 28.29 29.95 0.57
CA MET A 296 27.13 29.52 -0.21
C MET A 296 26.80 28.03 -0.04
N GLN A 297 27.12 27.48 1.13
CA GLN A 297 27.07 26.04 1.38
C GLN A 297 25.91 25.69 2.31
N PHE A 298 25.25 24.59 1.96
CA PHE A 298 24.31 23.90 2.81
C PHE A 298 25.01 22.78 3.58
N ASN A 299 24.78 22.72 4.88
CA ASN A 299 25.34 21.69 5.75
C ASN A 299 24.24 21.02 6.56
N THR A 300 24.35 19.70 6.69
CA THR A 300 23.60 18.90 7.67
C THR A 300 24.52 18.54 8.84
N SER A 301 23.96 18.48 10.04
CA SER A 301 24.63 17.94 11.23
C SER A 301 23.71 16.89 11.81
N ASP A 302 24.19 15.65 11.83
CA ASP A 302 23.57 14.50 12.50
C ASP A 302 22.19 14.06 11.97
N THR A 303 21.68 14.69 10.90
CA THR A 303 20.38 14.38 10.30
C THR A 303 20.49 13.74 8.92
N GLN A 304 19.60 12.80 8.66
CA GLN A 304 19.37 12.13 7.38
C GLN A 304 17.98 12.46 6.83
N ALA A 305 17.30 13.49 7.33
CA ALA A 305 15.92 13.80 6.96
C ALA A 305 15.75 14.12 5.47
N LEU A 306 16.80 14.59 4.78
CA LEU A 306 16.79 14.81 3.32
C LEU A 306 16.77 13.51 2.49
N TYR A 307 17.15 12.37 3.07
CA TYR A 307 17.01 11.08 2.43
C TYR A 307 15.59 10.51 2.57
N THR A 308 14.74 11.16 3.36
CA THR A 308 13.32 10.79 3.49
C THR A 308 12.49 11.57 2.49
N PRO A 309 11.33 11.04 2.06
CA PRO A 309 10.43 11.76 1.18
C PRO A 309 9.69 12.92 1.85
N LEU A 310 9.99 13.26 3.12
CA LEU A 310 9.30 14.31 3.88
C LEU A 310 9.70 15.72 3.44
N PHE A 311 10.94 15.89 2.99
CA PHE A 311 11.50 17.19 2.64
C PHE A 311 12.11 17.13 1.25
N ASN A 312 12.04 18.25 0.53
CA ASN A 312 12.70 18.43 -0.74
C ASN A 312 13.74 19.54 -0.61
N LEU A 313 14.97 19.26 -1.03
CA LEU A 313 16.03 20.25 -1.17
C LEU A 313 16.39 20.32 -2.64
N THR A 314 16.13 21.47 -3.26
CA THR A 314 16.48 21.69 -4.67
C THR A 314 17.49 22.81 -4.78
N SER A 315 18.53 22.60 -5.60
CA SER A 315 19.56 23.59 -5.89
C SER A 315 19.59 23.83 -7.39
N TYR A 316 19.54 25.09 -7.79
CA TYR A 316 19.57 25.50 -9.19
C TYR A 316 20.56 26.65 -9.40
N PRO A 317 21.27 26.68 -10.54
CA PRO A 317 22.10 27.82 -10.90
C PRO A 317 21.17 29.04 -11.10
N ALA A 318 21.44 30.12 -10.38
CA ALA A 318 20.74 31.37 -10.53
C ALA A 318 21.37 32.15 -11.69
N ASN A 319 20.71 32.14 -12.85
CA ASN A 319 21.11 33.00 -13.96
C ASN A 319 20.65 34.43 -13.64
N THR A 320 21.49 35.22 -13.00
CA THR A 320 21.26 36.65 -12.82
C THR A 320 21.84 37.39 -14.04
N PRO A 321 21.00 37.90 -14.96
CA PRO A 321 21.47 38.49 -16.21
C PRO A 321 22.26 39.80 -16.04
N ASP A 322 22.27 40.39 -14.84
CA ASP A 322 22.78 41.74 -14.60
C ASP A 322 24.10 41.80 -13.80
N LEU A 323 24.71 40.66 -13.45
CA LEU A 323 26.02 40.63 -12.79
C LEU A 323 27.06 40.10 -13.79
N GLU A 324 27.83 41.02 -14.39
CA GLU A 324 28.94 40.76 -15.31
C GLU A 324 30.11 39.97 -14.68
N GLU A 325 30.03 39.62 -13.39
CA GLU A 325 31.04 38.84 -12.67
C GLU A 325 30.52 37.41 -12.40
N GLU A 326 31.24 36.42 -12.94
CA GLU A 326 31.06 34.96 -12.97
C GLU A 326 30.90 34.23 -11.61
N ALA A 327 30.24 34.84 -10.62
CA ALA A 327 29.84 34.10 -9.43
C ALA A 327 28.69 33.16 -9.80
N ASN A 328 29.01 31.86 -9.92
CA ASN A 328 28.03 30.76 -10.03
C ASN A 328 27.16 30.71 -8.77
N LEU A 329 26.18 31.63 -8.66
CA LEU A 329 25.22 31.69 -7.57
C LEU A 329 24.32 30.45 -7.65
N VAL A 330 24.34 29.63 -6.61
CA VAL A 330 23.43 28.49 -6.49
C VAL A 330 22.28 28.89 -5.57
N LEU A 331 21.09 29.03 -6.16
CA LEU A 331 19.88 29.21 -5.40
C LEU A 331 19.40 27.86 -4.89
N THR A 332 19.35 27.71 -3.58
CA THR A 332 18.89 26.51 -2.90
C THR A 332 17.57 26.81 -2.21
N THR A 333 16.59 25.93 -2.42
CA THR A 333 15.30 25.98 -1.77
C THR A 333 15.03 24.71 -0.98
N PHE A 334 14.43 24.87 0.20
CA PHE A 334 14.02 23.78 1.06
C PHE A 334 12.53 23.90 1.36
N SER A 335 11.79 22.81 1.16
CA SER A 335 10.35 22.77 1.40
C SER A 335 9.89 21.39 1.89
N PRO A 336 8.76 21.32 2.62
CA PRO A 336 8.10 20.05 2.86
C PRO A 336 7.65 19.45 1.52
N SER A 337 7.73 18.14 1.42
CA SER A 337 7.35 17.42 0.20
C SER A 337 5.83 17.45 -0.02
N PRO A 338 5.35 17.71 -1.24
CA PRO A 338 3.93 17.67 -1.56
C PRO A 338 3.35 16.24 -1.49
N SER A 339 4.19 15.20 -1.51
CA SER A 339 3.74 13.80 -1.47
C SER A 339 2.94 13.42 -0.23
N PHE A 340 3.03 14.21 0.84
CA PHE A 340 2.31 13.98 2.10
C PHE A 340 1.21 15.02 2.39
N GLY A 341 0.75 15.76 1.39
CA GLY A 341 -0.39 16.68 1.53
C GLY A 341 -0.07 17.94 2.32
N GLU A 342 1.17 18.45 2.22
CA GLU A 342 1.70 19.66 2.90
C GLU A 342 1.77 19.59 4.45
N ASP A 343 1.09 18.62 5.07
CA ASP A 343 1.08 18.42 6.52
C ASP A 343 2.16 17.43 6.97
N LEU A 344 3.18 17.95 7.67
CA LEU A 344 4.30 17.15 8.17
C LEU A 344 3.84 16.08 9.16
N SER A 345 2.83 16.35 10.00
CA SER A 345 2.30 15.37 10.96
C SER A 345 1.72 14.13 10.28
N THR A 346 0.97 14.30 9.19
CA THR A 346 0.43 13.20 8.37
C THR A 346 1.55 12.44 7.68
N GLY A 347 2.56 13.17 7.16
CA GLY A 347 3.74 12.57 6.54
C GLY A 347 4.55 11.70 7.50
N LEU A 348 4.81 12.18 8.71
CA LEU A 348 5.53 11.43 9.74
C LEU A 348 4.79 10.16 10.18
N ARG A 349 3.46 10.25 10.38
CA ARG A 349 2.61 9.10 10.70
C ARG A 349 2.65 8.03 9.61
N SER A 350 2.51 8.46 8.35
CA SER A 350 2.55 7.58 7.18
C SER A 350 3.93 6.95 7.01
N LEU A 351 5.01 7.74 7.16
CA LEU A 351 6.37 7.25 7.04
C LEU A 351 6.70 6.21 8.11
N LEU A 352 6.35 6.44 9.38
CA LEU A 352 6.54 5.44 10.42
C LEU A 352 5.67 4.19 10.18
N GLY A 353 4.44 4.36 9.66
CA GLY A 353 3.60 3.25 9.21
C GLY A 353 4.29 2.39 8.16
N ASN A 354 4.91 3.00 7.15
CA ASN A 354 5.69 2.31 6.13
C ASN A 354 6.93 1.60 6.70
N VAL A 355 7.63 2.25 7.64
CA VAL A 355 8.79 1.67 8.34
C VAL A 355 8.39 0.44 9.16
N THR A 356 7.28 0.50 9.90
CA THR A 356 6.81 -0.66 10.67
C THR A 356 6.34 -1.78 9.74
N LEU A 357 5.70 -1.45 8.61
CA LEU A 357 5.25 -2.43 7.62
C LEU A 357 6.41 -3.15 6.91
N ALA A 358 7.58 -2.51 6.79
CA ALA A 358 8.78 -3.13 6.20
C ALA A 358 9.20 -4.43 6.91
N PHE A 359 8.82 -4.59 8.19
CA PHE A 359 9.11 -5.80 8.96
C PHE A 359 8.26 -7.01 8.56
N VAL A 360 7.26 -6.87 7.69
CA VAL A 360 6.56 -8.03 7.08
C VAL A 360 7.55 -8.92 6.32
N ASN A 361 8.56 -8.33 5.66
CA ASN A 361 9.58 -9.05 4.90
C ASN A 361 10.48 -9.92 5.77
N GLU A 362 10.53 -9.66 7.07
CA GLU A 362 11.31 -10.45 8.02
C GLU A 362 10.61 -11.76 8.42
N GLN A 363 9.40 -12.01 7.89
CA GLN A 363 8.62 -13.25 8.08
C GLN A 363 8.49 -13.64 9.56
N MET A 364 8.24 -12.65 10.41
CA MET A 364 8.21 -12.83 11.86
C MET A 364 6.99 -13.62 12.33
N ALA A 365 5.87 -13.46 11.63
CA ALA A 365 4.62 -14.16 11.90
C ALA A 365 3.82 -14.37 10.61
N THR A 366 2.78 -15.19 10.71
CA THR A 366 1.76 -15.32 9.66
C THR A 366 0.37 -15.25 10.29
N THR A 367 -0.60 -14.79 9.53
CA THR A 367 -1.99 -14.69 9.99
C THR A 367 -2.95 -15.11 8.88
N ASN A 368 -4.11 -15.64 9.25
CA ASN A 368 -5.15 -16.04 8.32
C ASN A 368 -6.14 -14.89 8.14
N VAL A 369 -6.28 -14.42 6.90
CA VAL A 369 -7.15 -13.28 6.56
C VAL A 369 -8.13 -13.66 5.47
N ALA A 370 -9.30 -13.03 5.49
CA ALA A 370 -10.21 -13.06 4.35
C ALA A 370 -9.64 -12.16 3.25
N ALA A 371 -9.20 -12.75 2.15
CA ALA A 371 -8.69 -12.04 0.99
C ALA A 371 -9.70 -12.10 -0.17
N THR A 372 -9.78 -11.04 -0.95
CA THR A 372 -10.47 -11.06 -2.24
C THR A 372 -9.47 -11.50 -3.29
N VAL A 373 -9.70 -12.65 -3.92
CA VAL A 373 -8.77 -13.26 -4.89
C VAL A 373 -9.41 -13.34 -6.27
N THR A 374 -8.67 -12.88 -7.26
CA THR A 374 -8.97 -13.01 -8.69
C THR A 374 -8.06 -14.11 -9.25
N PRO A 375 -8.58 -15.33 -9.51
CA PRO A 375 -7.74 -16.44 -9.93
C PRO A 375 -7.22 -16.23 -11.35
N ASN A 376 -6.11 -16.88 -11.69
CA ASN A 376 -5.51 -16.80 -13.04
C ASN A 376 -6.29 -17.60 -14.11
N SER A 377 -7.48 -18.10 -13.77
CA SER A 377 -8.37 -18.74 -14.73
C SER A 377 -9.21 -17.68 -15.42
N THR A 378 -9.28 -17.74 -16.74
CA THR A 378 -10.34 -17.05 -17.48
C THR A 378 -11.61 -17.90 -17.42
N ARG A 379 -12.77 -17.25 -17.38
CA ARG A 379 -14.06 -17.91 -17.56
C ARG A 379 -14.65 -17.43 -18.87
N TYR A 380 -15.27 -18.36 -19.59
CA TYR A 380 -16.08 -17.99 -20.74
C TYR A 380 -17.43 -17.51 -20.22
N GLN A 381 -17.75 -16.24 -20.45
CA GLN A 381 -19.06 -15.69 -20.12
C GLN A 381 -19.79 -15.33 -21.40
N TYR A 382 -21.04 -15.74 -21.49
CA TYR A 382 -21.92 -15.31 -22.58
C TYR A 382 -22.24 -13.82 -22.42
N ILE A 383 -22.03 -13.05 -23.48
CA ILE A 383 -22.49 -11.66 -23.53
C ILE A 383 -24.00 -11.69 -23.82
N SER A 384 -24.83 -11.34 -22.84
CA SER A 384 -26.30 -11.43 -22.91
C SER A 384 -26.88 -10.76 -24.15
N TRP A 385 -26.38 -9.59 -24.55
CA TRP A 385 -26.81 -8.89 -25.76
C TRP A 385 -26.50 -9.67 -27.05
N LYS A 386 -25.28 -10.23 -27.18
CA LYS A 386 -24.91 -11.02 -28.37
C LYS A 386 -25.75 -12.28 -28.46
N LEU A 387 -26.00 -12.92 -27.32
CA LEU A 387 -26.86 -14.09 -27.22
C LEU A 387 -28.30 -13.71 -27.60
N CYS A 388 -28.82 -12.60 -27.08
CA CYS A 388 -30.13 -12.07 -27.42
C CYS A 388 -30.25 -11.71 -28.91
N LEU A 389 -29.19 -11.22 -29.56
CA LEU A 389 -29.20 -10.93 -30.99
C LEU A 389 -29.34 -12.22 -31.79
N VAL A 390 -28.49 -13.22 -31.52
CA VAL A 390 -28.50 -14.50 -32.24
C VAL A 390 -29.83 -15.23 -32.03
N TYR A 391 -30.26 -15.39 -30.78
CA TYR A 391 -31.54 -16.06 -30.49
C TYR A 391 -32.75 -15.21 -30.92
N GLY A 392 -32.69 -13.89 -30.76
CA GLY A 392 -33.78 -12.98 -31.08
C GLY A 392 -34.13 -12.98 -32.57
N ILE A 393 -33.13 -13.00 -33.46
CA ILE A 393 -33.37 -13.13 -34.91
C ILE A 393 -34.06 -14.46 -35.23
N VAL A 394 -33.60 -15.54 -34.62
CA VAL A 394 -34.12 -16.89 -34.88
C VAL A 394 -35.55 -17.02 -34.39
N PHE A 395 -35.79 -16.71 -33.12
CA PHE A 395 -37.13 -16.74 -32.55
C PHE A 395 -38.07 -15.79 -33.28
N GLY A 396 -37.59 -14.61 -33.69
CA GLY A 396 -38.34 -13.66 -34.51
C GLY A 396 -38.75 -14.25 -35.86
N LEU A 397 -37.82 -14.86 -36.60
CA LEU A 397 -38.10 -15.50 -37.89
C LEU A 397 -39.03 -16.71 -37.73
N SER A 398 -38.79 -17.58 -36.75
CA SER A 398 -39.65 -18.73 -36.46
C SER A 398 -41.08 -18.28 -36.11
N PHE A 399 -41.23 -17.24 -35.29
CA PHE A 399 -42.52 -16.67 -34.95
C PHE A 399 -43.27 -16.15 -36.18
N TRP A 400 -42.59 -15.39 -37.05
CA TRP A 400 -43.17 -14.90 -38.30
C TRP A 400 -43.65 -16.04 -39.22
N ILE A 401 -42.86 -17.11 -39.33
CA ILE A 401 -43.22 -18.28 -40.12
C ILE A 401 -44.44 -18.99 -39.53
N SER A 402 -44.50 -19.16 -38.20
CA SER A 402 -45.66 -19.76 -37.52
C SER A 402 -46.93 -18.93 -37.74
N VAL A 403 -46.85 -17.60 -37.61
CA VAL A 403 -47.98 -16.68 -37.87
C VAL A 403 -48.45 -16.79 -39.33
N TYR A 404 -47.51 -16.82 -40.28
CA TYR A 404 -47.85 -16.99 -41.69
C TYR A 404 -48.49 -18.35 -41.98
N GLY A 405 -47.97 -19.43 -41.40
CA GLY A 405 -48.55 -20.77 -41.51
C GLY A 405 -49.99 -20.84 -40.96
N LEU A 406 -50.22 -20.24 -39.80
CA LEU A 406 -51.57 -20.07 -39.22
C LEU A 406 -52.52 -19.30 -40.14
N PHE A 407 -52.04 -18.21 -40.75
CA PHE A 407 -52.84 -17.43 -41.70
C PHE A 407 -53.20 -18.23 -42.97
N CYS A 408 -52.27 -19.03 -43.50
CA CYS A 408 -52.52 -19.92 -44.62
C CYS A 408 -53.56 -21.01 -44.28
N LEU A 409 -53.46 -21.62 -43.09
CA LEU A 409 -54.44 -22.60 -42.62
C LEU A 409 -55.85 -21.98 -42.53
N GLN A 410 -55.94 -20.75 -42.02
CA GLN A 410 -57.20 -20.02 -41.92
C GLN A 410 -57.81 -19.73 -43.30
N LYS A 411 -57.00 -19.28 -44.27
CA LYS A 411 -57.45 -18.95 -45.64
C LYS A 411 -57.90 -20.16 -46.44
N ASN A 412 -57.29 -21.33 -46.23
CA ASN A 412 -57.60 -22.55 -46.98
C ASN A 412 -58.81 -23.33 -46.43
N GLY A 413 -59.41 -22.89 -45.32
CA GLY A 413 -60.57 -23.57 -44.73
C GLY A 413 -60.28 -24.98 -44.20
N THR A 414 -59.01 -25.38 -44.18
CA THR A 414 -58.57 -26.65 -43.60
C THR A 414 -58.51 -26.50 -42.09
N LEU A 415 -59.48 -27.08 -41.40
CA LEU A 415 -59.40 -27.33 -39.96
C LEU A 415 -58.25 -28.32 -39.73
N ALA A 416 -57.07 -27.80 -39.43
CA ALA A 416 -56.00 -28.63 -38.89
C ALA A 416 -56.39 -29.03 -37.47
N VAL A 417 -56.99 -30.22 -37.33
CA VAL A 417 -57.21 -30.85 -36.03
C VAL A 417 -55.85 -31.36 -35.57
N PHE A 418 -55.11 -30.50 -34.87
CA PHE A 418 -53.96 -30.95 -34.11
C PHE A 418 -54.48 -31.64 -32.86
N ASP A 419 -54.53 -32.96 -32.90
CA ASP A 419 -54.78 -33.73 -31.68
C ASP A 419 -53.60 -33.49 -30.72
N VAL A 420 -53.92 -33.00 -29.52
CA VAL A 420 -52.94 -32.65 -28.49
C VAL A 420 -52.07 -33.86 -28.14
N GLN A 421 -52.60 -35.06 -28.34
CA GLN A 421 -51.91 -36.32 -28.17
C GLN A 421 -50.69 -36.48 -29.10
N HIS A 422 -50.77 -36.02 -30.35
CA HIS A 422 -49.67 -36.06 -31.32
C HIS A 422 -48.56 -35.03 -31.00
N ILE A 423 -48.93 -33.87 -30.44
CA ILE A 423 -47.94 -32.86 -30.01
C ILE A 423 -47.20 -33.35 -28.76
N LEU A 424 -47.91 -34.01 -27.84
CA LEU A 424 -47.34 -34.63 -26.65
C LEU A 424 -46.40 -35.80 -27.00
N GLU A 425 -46.76 -36.68 -27.94
CA GLU A 425 -45.88 -37.77 -28.36
C GLU A 425 -44.57 -37.25 -29.00
N MET A 426 -44.65 -36.22 -29.86
CA MET A 426 -43.46 -35.62 -30.47
C MET A 426 -42.56 -34.86 -29.48
N THR A 427 -43.13 -34.29 -28.41
CA THR A 427 -42.34 -33.62 -27.35
C THR A 427 -41.71 -34.63 -26.38
N VAL A 428 -42.39 -35.74 -26.08
CA VAL A 428 -41.86 -36.82 -25.23
C VAL A 428 -40.67 -37.54 -25.88
N GLU A 429 -40.69 -37.75 -27.20
CA GLU A 429 -39.54 -38.30 -27.94
C GLU A 429 -38.33 -37.34 -27.98
N SER A 430 -38.58 -36.03 -28.08
CA SER A 430 -37.53 -35.00 -28.05
C SER A 430 -36.77 -34.96 -26.71
N THR A 431 -37.48 -35.12 -25.58
CA THR A 431 -36.84 -35.21 -24.25
C THR A 431 -35.90 -36.41 -24.11
N ARG A 432 -36.17 -37.54 -24.79
CA ARG A 432 -35.24 -38.69 -24.82
C ARG A 432 -33.98 -38.42 -25.64
N MET A 433 -34.03 -37.54 -26.65
CA MET A 433 -32.82 -37.15 -27.40
C MET A 433 -31.86 -36.30 -26.56
N GLN A 434 -32.36 -35.40 -25.71
CA GLN A 434 -31.51 -34.59 -24.82
C GLN A 434 -30.83 -35.43 -23.73
N GLU A 435 -31.47 -36.51 -23.25
CA GLU A 435 -30.86 -37.45 -22.31
C GLU A 435 -29.69 -38.24 -22.93
N SER A 436 -29.68 -38.44 -24.25
CA SER A 436 -28.56 -39.08 -24.96
C SER A 436 -27.35 -38.17 -25.20
N VAL A 437 -27.55 -36.84 -25.20
CA VAL A 437 -26.48 -35.85 -25.43
C VAL A 437 -25.68 -35.58 -24.15
N GLY A 438 -26.22 -35.90 -22.97
CA GLY A 438 -25.55 -35.72 -21.67
C GLY A 438 -24.44 -36.72 -21.34
N ASN A 439 -24.26 -37.80 -22.12
CA ASN A 439 -23.24 -38.82 -21.90
C ASN A 439 -22.60 -39.30 -23.22
N PRO A 440 -21.74 -38.51 -23.88
CA PRO A 440 -20.99 -38.99 -25.04
C PRO A 440 -19.90 -39.98 -24.58
N LYS A 441 -20.21 -41.28 -24.55
CA LYS A 441 -19.18 -42.32 -24.51
C LYS A 441 -18.56 -42.46 -25.89
N VAL A 442 -17.46 -41.76 -26.12
CA VAL A 442 -16.60 -41.98 -27.29
C VAL A 442 -15.84 -43.29 -27.10
N GLY A 443 -16.38 -44.37 -27.66
CA GLY A 443 -15.67 -45.65 -27.80
C GLY A 443 -15.12 -45.77 -29.22
N PHE A 444 -13.80 -45.75 -29.37
CA PHE A 444 -13.15 -46.12 -30.62
C PHE A 444 -13.18 -47.65 -30.77
N ALA A 445 -14.02 -48.16 -31.67
CA ALA A 445 -13.99 -49.56 -32.08
C ALA A 445 -13.08 -49.73 -33.31
N LEU A 446 -11.93 -50.38 -33.10
CA LEU A 446 -11.04 -50.85 -34.15
C LEU A 446 -11.73 -51.98 -34.94
N VAL A 447 -11.91 -51.78 -36.25
CA VAL A 447 -12.45 -52.80 -37.16
C VAL A 447 -11.36 -53.80 -37.50
N ASN A 448 -11.43 -54.99 -36.89
CA ASN A 448 -10.63 -56.15 -37.28
C ASN A 448 -11.19 -56.77 -38.57
N ARG A 449 -10.37 -56.85 -39.61
CA ARG A 449 -10.62 -57.65 -40.82
C ARG A 449 -10.30 -59.13 -40.56
N PRO A 450 -11.18 -60.09 -40.90
CA PRO A 450 -10.83 -61.50 -40.90
C PRO A 450 -10.06 -61.91 -42.17
N LEU A 451 -9.01 -62.72 -41.96
CA LEU A 451 -8.20 -63.41 -42.96
C LEU A 451 -9.01 -64.51 -43.68
N LEU A 452 -9.00 -64.47 -45.01
CA LEU A 452 -9.46 -65.56 -45.88
C LEU A 452 -8.38 -66.64 -45.98
N SER A 453 -8.69 -67.83 -45.47
CA SER A 453 -7.95 -69.07 -45.65
C SER A 453 -8.37 -69.73 -46.97
N VAL A 454 -7.42 -69.91 -47.89
CA VAL A 454 -7.59 -70.67 -49.14
C VAL A 454 -7.12 -72.09 -48.90
N ARG A 455 -8.00 -73.06 -49.19
CA ARG A 455 -7.77 -74.51 -49.13
C ARG A 455 -7.85 -75.07 -50.54
N THR A 456 -6.77 -75.64 -51.06
CA THR A 456 -6.73 -76.39 -52.33
C THR A 456 -7.02 -77.88 -52.10
N PRO A 457 -7.76 -78.56 -53.00
CA PRO A 457 -7.76 -80.01 -53.10
C PRO A 457 -6.92 -80.50 -54.29
N ARG A 458 -6.55 -81.79 -54.23
CA ARG A 458 -5.98 -82.59 -55.33
C ARG A 458 -6.95 -82.75 -56.48
#